data_AF-A0AAV6DMG0-F1
#
_entry.id   AF-A0AAV6DMG0-F1
#
_cell.length_a   1.000
_cell.length_b   1.000
_cell.length_c   1.000
_cell.angle_alpha   90.00
_cell.angle_beta   90.00
_cell.angle_gamma   90.00
#
_symmetry.space_group_name_H-M   'P 1'
#
loop_
_entity.id
_entity.type
_entity.pdbx_description
1 polymer ?
#
loop_
_entity_poly.entity_id
_entity_poly.type
_entity_poly.pdbx_seq_one_letter_code
_entity_poly.pdbx_strand_id
1 'polypeptide(L)'
;MAGGVGLSQALSYARDLKSLYETSRAREQELERAHERLRQAYAQSRQYAVDLRRTYRRLQHAIFQSLLGLANALEAKDAYTRGHSERVAALARRMALGAGLSAAAADTIAQAGLLHDLGKISIPEHVLRKPGPLTPEEWAVMRQHPVVGAQIVAPLEFFADGAIIVRHHHERHDGTGYPDGLRGDLIPLGSRIVAVADVYDALTSDRPYRERLTREEAVWRLRAEAGRTLDARLTELCIEVTGDAAPERPV
;
A
#
# COMPACT_ATOMS: atom_id res chain seq x y z
N MET A 1 -33.63 91.47 -8.99
CA MET A 1 -32.28 90.86 -8.92
C MET A 1 -32.33 89.49 -8.24
N ALA A 2 -32.97 88.48 -8.85
CA ALA A 2 -33.14 87.14 -8.23
C ALA A 2 -32.80 85.95 -9.15
N GLY A 3 -32.06 86.17 -10.25
CA GLY A 3 -31.78 85.12 -11.25
C GLY A 3 -30.40 84.46 -11.17
N GLY A 4 -29.48 84.95 -10.33
CA GLY A 4 -28.07 84.50 -10.31
C GLY A 4 -27.76 83.28 -9.43
N VAL A 5 -28.62 82.97 -8.46
CA VAL A 5 -28.33 81.95 -7.43
C VAL A 5 -28.60 80.52 -7.95
N GLY A 6 -29.62 80.33 -8.80
CA GLY A 6 -30.00 79.01 -9.32
C GLY A 6 -29.00 78.41 -10.31
N LEU A 7 -28.37 79.24 -11.14
CA LEU A 7 -27.41 78.78 -12.15
C LEU A 7 -26.07 78.38 -11.52
N SER A 8 -25.63 79.10 -10.48
CA SER A 8 -24.45 78.74 -9.68
C SER A 8 -24.65 77.44 -8.91
N GLN A 9 -25.82 77.23 -8.29
CA GLN A 9 -26.13 75.99 -7.59
C GLN A 9 -26.21 74.80 -8.55
N ALA A 10 -26.86 74.97 -9.71
CA ALA A 10 -26.91 73.93 -10.73
C ALA A 10 -25.52 73.53 -11.26
N LEU A 11 -24.63 74.52 -11.47
CA LEU A 11 -23.23 74.28 -11.88
C LEU A 11 -22.39 73.62 -10.78
N SER A 12 -22.69 73.86 -9.50
CA SER A 12 -22.06 73.15 -8.38
C SER A 12 -22.50 71.69 -8.36
N TYR A 13 -23.81 71.46 -8.42
CA TYR A 13 -24.40 70.13 -8.39
C TYR A 13 -23.93 69.26 -9.58
N ALA A 14 -23.83 69.83 -10.77
CA ALA A 14 -23.29 69.13 -11.94
C ALA A 14 -21.81 68.74 -11.78
N ARG A 15 -21.00 69.57 -11.10
CA ARG A 15 -19.60 69.25 -10.75
C ARG A 15 -19.52 68.11 -9.73
N ASP A 16 -20.36 68.15 -8.70
CA ASP A 16 -20.40 67.13 -7.66
C ASP A 16 -20.84 65.77 -8.24
N LEU A 17 -21.86 65.75 -9.10
CA LEU A 17 -22.30 64.55 -9.83
C LEU A 17 -21.20 63.98 -10.72
N LYS A 18 -20.47 64.84 -11.44
CA LYS A 18 -19.35 64.40 -12.28
C LYS A 18 -18.25 63.77 -11.43
N SER A 19 -17.88 64.39 -10.32
CA SER A 19 -16.88 63.87 -9.38
C SER A 19 -17.31 62.54 -8.76
N LEU A 20 -18.58 62.40 -8.38
CA LEU A 20 -19.14 61.15 -7.87
C LEU A 20 -19.11 60.03 -8.92
N TYR A 21 -19.49 60.33 -10.16
CA TYR A 21 -19.43 59.37 -11.26
C TYR A 21 -18.00 58.91 -11.55
N GLU A 22 -17.05 59.84 -11.63
CA GLU A 22 -15.63 59.54 -11.82
C GLU A 22 -15.08 58.68 -10.67
N THR A 23 -15.47 58.97 -9.43
CA THR A 23 -15.09 58.18 -8.25
C THR A 23 -15.71 56.78 -8.27
N SER A 24 -16.99 56.65 -8.62
CA SER A 24 -17.67 55.35 -8.75
C SER A 24 -16.99 54.49 -9.81
N ARG A 25 -16.71 55.06 -10.97
CA ARG A 25 -16.03 54.38 -12.07
C ARG A 25 -14.61 53.94 -11.68
N ALA A 26 -13.88 54.77 -10.94
CA ALA A 26 -12.56 54.41 -10.43
C ALA A 26 -12.63 53.24 -9.43
N ARG A 27 -13.61 53.24 -8.52
CA ARG A 27 -13.85 52.14 -7.57
C ARG A 27 -14.24 50.84 -8.27
N GLU A 28 -15.08 50.89 -9.29
CA GLU A 28 -15.44 49.73 -10.10
C GLU A 28 -14.20 49.12 -10.77
N GLN A 29 -13.36 49.94 -11.39
CA GLN A 29 -12.09 49.48 -11.99
C GLN A 29 -11.13 48.89 -10.95
N GLU A 30 -11.05 49.49 -9.76
CA GLU A 30 -10.24 48.97 -8.67
C GLU A 30 -10.76 47.61 -8.18
N LEU A 31 -12.09 47.47 -8.06
CA LEU A 31 -12.74 46.22 -7.67
C LEU A 31 -12.53 45.12 -8.72
N GLU A 32 -12.65 45.43 -10.01
CA GLU A 32 -12.34 44.50 -11.09
C GLU A 32 -10.88 44.02 -11.03
N ARG A 33 -9.93 44.94 -10.83
CA ARG A 33 -8.51 44.60 -10.65
C ARG A 33 -8.28 43.77 -9.40
N ALA A 34 -8.98 44.05 -8.30
CA ALA A 34 -8.90 43.27 -7.07
C ALA A 34 -9.45 41.85 -7.26
N HIS A 35 -10.61 41.71 -7.92
CA HIS A 35 -11.19 40.42 -8.26
C HIS A 35 -10.27 39.59 -9.16
N GLU A 36 -9.66 40.19 -10.17
CA GLU A 36 -8.75 39.48 -11.06
C GLU A 36 -7.49 39.01 -10.32
N ARG A 37 -6.91 39.85 -9.45
CA ARG A 37 -5.81 39.44 -8.55
C ARG A 37 -6.21 38.28 -7.66
N LEU A 38 -7.41 38.28 -7.09
CA LEU A 38 -7.90 37.20 -6.24
C LEU A 38 -8.09 35.89 -7.02
N ARG A 39 -8.65 35.95 -8.24
CA ARG A 39 -8.78 34.77 -9.11
C ARG A 39 -7.42 34.17 -9.46
N GLN A 40 -6.45 35.01 -9.79
CA GLN A 40 -5.08 34.57 -10.09
C GLN A 40 -4.43 33.91 -8.87
N ALA A 41 -4.53 34.53 -7.69
CA ALA A 41 -4.03 33.95 -6.44
C ALA A 41 -4.70 32.61 -6.13
N TYR A 42 -6.03 32.50 -6.33
CA TYR A 42 -6.76 31.25 -6.13
C TYR A 42 -6.33 30.16 -7.13
N ALA A 43 -6.17 30.50 -8.41
CA ALA A 43 -5.68 29.59 -9.43
C ALA A 43 -4.27 29.08 -9.10
N GLN A 44 -3.38 29.98 -8.67
CA GLN A 44 -2.02 29.63 -8.22
C GLN A 44 -2.03 28.72 -7.00
N SER A 45 -2.87 29.01 -5.99
CA SER A 45 -3.01 28.16 -4.79
C SER A 45 -3.51 26.76 -5.13
N ARG A 46 -4.46 26.63 -6.08
CA ARG A 46 -4.93 25.33 -6.56
C ARG A 46 -3.82 24.54 -7.26
N GLN A 47 -3.05 25.22 -8.11
CA GLN A 47 -1.92 24.58 -8.80
C GLN A 47 -0.88 24.08 -7.80
N TYR A 48 -0.52 24.90 -6.81
CA TYR A 48 0.41 24.52 -5.75
C TYR A 48 -0.08 23.28 -4.98
N ALA A 49 -1.36 23.20 -4.65
CA ALA A 49 -1.92 22.03 -3.97
C ALA A 49 -1.81 20.74 -4.81
N VAL A 50 -2.02 20.83 -6.13
CA VAL A 50 -1.84 19.69 -7.06
C VAL A 50 -0.38 19.26 -7.12
N ASP A 51 0.54 20.21 -7.25
CA ASP A 51 1.98 19.95 -7.34
C ASP A 51 2.55 19.38 -6.05
N LEU A 52 2.08 19.87 -4.90
CA LEU A 52 2.43 19.34 -3.58
C LEU A 52 1.99 17.88 -3.45
N ARG A 53 0.73 17.57 -3.81
CA ARG A 53 0.22 16.20 -3.78
C ARG A 53 1.00 15.27 -4.71
N ARG A 54 1.39 15.75 -5.89
CA ARG A 54 2.21 14.99 -6.85
C ARG A 54 3.60 14.70 -6.29
N THR A 55 4.23 15.71 -5.69
CA THR A 55 5.57 15.60 -5.10
C THR A 55 5.56 14.65 -3.91
N TYR A 56 4.56 14.76 -3.05
CA TYR A 56 4.39 13.85 -1.92
C TYR A 56 4.25 12.39 -2.37
N ARG A 57 3.40 12.11 -3.39
CA ARG A 57 3.27 10.76 -3.98
C ARG A 57 4.57 10.23 -4.56
N ARG A 58 5.36 11.08 -5.23
CA ARG A 58 6.67 10.70 -5.76
C ARG A 58 7.65 10.35 -4.65
N LEU A 59 7.63 11.10 -3.55
CA LEU A 59 8.45 10.82 -2.38
C LEU A 59 8.07 9.48 -1.73
N GLN A 60 6.77 9.24 -1.51
CA GLN A 60 6.26 7.97 -1.00
C GLN A 60 6.70 6.79 -1.89
N HIS A 61 6.56 6.94 -3.20
CA HIS A 61 7.00 5.94 -4.16
C HIS A 61 8.52 5.69 -4.09
N ALA A 62 9.34 6.74 -4.05
CA ALA A 62 10.79 6.61 -3.97
C ALA A 62 11.26 5.92 -2.67
N ILE A 63 10.61 6.24 -1.54
CA ILE A 63 10.87 5.57 -0.25
C ILE A 63 10.52 4.09 -0.36
N PHE A 64 9.35 3.76 -0.90
CA PHE A 64 8.94 2.36 -1.08
C PHE A 64 9.90 1.60 -2.02
N GLN A 65 10.33 2.21 -3.13
CA GLN A 65 11.32 1.60 -4.03
C GLN A 65 12.67 1.36 -3.35
N SER A 66 13.05 2.22 -2.40
CA SER A 66 14.27 2.03 -1.61
C SER A 66 14.16 0.82 -0.68
N LEU A 67 13.00 0.65 -0.02
CA LEU A 67 12.72 -0.55 0.79
C LEU A 67 12.68 -1.81 -0.06
N LEU A 68 12.07 -1.76 -1.25
CA LEU A 68 12.08 -2.88 -2.18
C LEU A 68 13.50 -3.24 -2.61
N GLY A 69 14.36 -2.24 -2.86
CA GLY A 69 15.78 -2.46 -3.12
C GLY A 69 16.50 -3.20 -1.98
N LEU A 70 16.18 -2.86 -0.72
CA LEU A 70 16.70 -3.56 0.46
C LEU A 70 16.17 -5.00 0.56
N ALA A 71 14.87 -5.20 0.34
CA ALA A 71 14.25 -6.53 0.31
C ALA A 71 14.90 -7.41 -0.77
N ASN A 72 15.06 -6.89 -1.99
CA ASN A 72 15.69 -7.59 -3.10
C ASN A 72 17.18 -7.90 -2.82
N ALA A 73 17.90 -6.99 -2.16
CA ALA A 73 19.28 -7.23 -1.75
C ALA A 73 19.39 -8.33 -0.68
N LEU A 74 18.41 -8.42 0.21
CA LEU A 74 18.30 -9.47 1.22
C LEU A 74 17.97 -10.83 0.56
N GLU A 75 16.98 -10.86 -0.33
CA GLU A 75 16.69 -12.05 -1.14
C GLU A 75 17.89 -12.48 -1.98
N ALA A 76 18.66 -11.54 -2.55
CA ALA A 76 19.83 -11.90 -3.35
C ALA A 76 20.92 -12.64 -2.55
N LYS A 77 20.96 -12.47 -1.22
CA LYS A 77 21.86 -13.22 -0.32
C LYS A 77 21.34 -14.62 0.00
N ASP A 78 20.04 -14.83 -0.12
CA ASP A 78 19.39 -16.12 0.00
C ASP A 78 19.10 -16.66 -1.42
N ALA A 79 20.02 -17.47 -1.95
CA ALA A 79 20.00 -17.97 -3.33
C ALA A 79 18.66 -18.59 -3.77
N TYR A 80 17.76 -18.89 -2.84
CA TYR A 80 16.50 -19.60 -3.03
C TYR A 80 15.26 -18.69 -3.06
N THR A 81 15.38 -17.44 -2.63
CA THR A 81 14.24 -16.50 -2.56
C THR A 81 14.21 -15.51 -3.71
N ARG A 82 15.14 -15.56 -4.67
CA ARG A 82 15.16 -14.59 -5.78
C ARG A 82 13.83 -14.57 -6.55
N GLY A 83 13.13 -13.44 -6.48
CA GLY A 83 11.84 -13.23 -7.13
C GLY A 83 10.65 -13.89 -6.42
N HIS A 84 10.86 -14.47 -5.23
CA HIS A 84 9.81 -15.03 -4.40
C HIS A 84 8.83 -13.94 -3.96
N SER A 85 9.33 -12.86 -3.36
CA SER A 85 8.47 -11.77 -2.90
C SER A 85 7.65 -11.15 -4.04
N GLU A 86 8.22 -11.08 -5.25
CA GLU A 86 7.49 -10.60 -6.44
C GLU A 86 6.34 -11.53 -6.85
N ARG A 87 6.55 -12.86 -6.84
CA ARG A 87 5.51 -13.85 -7.15
C ARG A 87 4.42 -13.87 -6.08
N VAL A 88 4.81 -13.83 -4.80
CA VAL A 88 3.87 -13.72 -3.66
C VAL A 88 3.05 -12.45 -3.78
N ALA A 89 3.67 -11.29 -4.03
CA ALA A 89 2.97 -10.02 -4.19
C ALA A 89 1.98 -10.05 -5.36
N ALA A 90 2.39 -10.58 -6.51
CA ALA A 90 1.53 -10.68 -7.69
C ALA A 90 0.31 -11.58 -7.46
N LEU A 91 0.52 -12.73 -6.80
CA LEU A 91 -0.56 -13.65 -6.45
C LEU A 91 -1.49 -13.04 -5.39
N ALA A 92 -0.93 -12.48 -4.32
CA ALA A 92 -1.68 -11.83 -3.26
C ALA A 92 -2.57 -10.69 -3.80
N ARG A 93 -2.07 -9.92 -4.77
CA ARG A 93 -2.87 -8.88 -5.45
C ARG A 93 -4.05 -9.47 -6.22
N ARG A 94 -3.83 -10.55 -6.97
CA ARG A 94 -4.91 -11.23 -7.72
C ARG A 94 -5.96 -11.80 -6.79
N MET A 95 -5.52 -12.43 -5.70
CA MET A 95 -6.41 -12.94 -4.66
C MET A 95 -7.21 -11.82 -3.99
N ALA A 96 -6.57 -10.70 -3.64
CA ALA A 96 -7.26 -9.56 -3.04
C ALA A 96 -8.36 -9.00 -3.95
N LEU A 97 -8.08 -8.86 -5.25
CA LEU A 97 -9.09 -8.46 -6.24
C LEU A 97 -10.20 -9.50 -6.39
N GLY A 98 -9.86 -10.79 -6.43
CA GLY A 98 -10.82 -11.89 -6.48
C GLY A 98 -11.71 -11.98 -5.23
N ALA A 99 -11.21 -11.54 -4.08
CA ALA A 99 -11.96 -11.42 -2.83
C ALA A 99 -12.88 -10.18 -2.80
N GLY A 100 -12.91 -9.36 -3.86
CA GLY A 100 -13.75 -8.17 -3.98
C GLY A 100 -13.18 -6.92 -3.30
N LEU A 101 -11.89 -6.90 -2.96
CA LEU A 101 -11.24 -5.70 -2.39
C LEU A 101 -11.00 -4.64 -3.47
N SER A 102 -10.97 -3.38 -3.04
CA SER A 102 -10.61 -2.27 -3.93
C SER A 102 -9.19 -2.39 -4.47
N ALA A 103 -8.91 -1.79 -5.63
CA ALA A 103 -7.56 -1.78 -6.20
C ALA A 103 -6.50 -1.22 -5.24
N ALA A 104 -6.85 -0.18 -4.46
CA ALA A 104 -5.94 0.41 -3.48
C ALA A 104 -5.60 -0.56 -2.32
N ALA A 105 -6.58 -1.31 -1.83
CA ALA A 105 -6.36 -2.33 -0.81
C ALA A 105 -5.55 -3.51 -1.37
N ALA A 106 -5.86 -3.96 -2.60
CA ALA A 106 -5.10 -5.00 -3.27
C ALA A 106 -3.63 -4.59 -3.52
N ASP A 107 -3.38 -3.34 -3.91
CA ASP A 107 -2.03 -2.81 -4.08
C ASP A 107 -1.27 -2.76 -2.74
N THR A 108 -1.94 -2.39 -1.64
CA THR A 108 -1.35 -2.41 -0.29
C THR A 108 -0.97 -3.83 0.15
N ILE A 109 -1.84 -4.81 -0.10
CA ILE A 109 -1.56 -6.23 0.19
C ILE A 109 -0.40 -6.74 -0.66
N ALA A 110 -0.34 -6.38 -1.95
CA ALA A 110 0.77 -6.74 -2.82
C ALA A 110 2.10 -6.15 -2.31
N GLN A 111 2.08 -4.87 -1.94
CA GLN A 111 3.24 -4.19 -1.36
C GLN A 111 3.69 -4.82 -0.04
N ALA A 112 2.75 -5.28 0.80
CA ALA A 112 3.09 -6.05 2.00
C ALA A 112 3.71 -7.41 1.64
N GLY A 113 3.21 -8.09 0.61
CA GLY A 113 3.83 -9.30 0.06
C GLY A 113 5.27 -9.07 -0.43
N LEU A 114 5.58 -7.91 -1.01
CA LEU A 114 6.95 -7.56 -1.42
C LEU A 114 7.91 -7.40 -0.23
N LEU A 115 7.39 -7.02 0.95
CA LEU A 115 8.19 -6.66 2.12
C LEU A 115 8.03 -7.63 3.29
N HIS A 116 7.26 -8.71 3.13
CA HIS A 116 6.89 -9.62 4.23
C HIS A 116 8.13 -10.19 4.95
N ASP A 117 9.16 -10.48 4.17
CA ASP A 117 10.43 -11.06 4.63
C ASP A 117 11.53 -10.02 4.93
N LEU A 118 11.26 -8.71 4.81
CA LEU A 118 12.28 -7.66 5.00
C LEU A 118 12.97 -7.73 6.37
N GLY A 119 12.27 -8.21 7.40
CA GLY A 119 12.83 -8.38 8.73
C GLY A 119 13.91 -9.46 8.84
N LYS A 120 14.08 -10.31 7.82
CA LYS A 120 15.17 -11.30 7.78
C LYS A 120 16.56 -10.64 7.82
N ILE A 121 16.66 -9.33 7.60
CA ILE A 121 17.87 -8.53 7.79
C ILE A 121 18.46 -8.64 9.21
N SER A 122 17.61 -8.91 10.21
CA SER A 122 18.03 -9.09 11.60
C SER A 122 18.47 -10.51 11.94
N ILE A 123 18.29 -11.47 11.03
CA ILE A 123 18.58 -12.88 11.27
C ILE A 123 20.07 -13.13 11.00
N PRO A 124 20.82 -13.73 11.95
CA PRO A 124 22.22 -14.05 11.74
C PRO A 124 22.43 -14.98 10.54
N GLU A 125 23.50 -14.72 9.78
CA GLU A 125 23.81 -15.47 8.54
C GLU A 125 23.87 -16.99 8.76
N HIS A 126 24.43 -17.44 9.88
CA HIS A 126 24.55 -18.86 10.20
C HIS A 126 23.19 -19.54 10.47
N VAL A 127 22.17 -18.78 10.88
CA VAL A 127 20.78 -19.26 11.02
C VAL A 127 20.08 -19.21 9.68
N LEU A 128 20.17 -18.08 8.97
CA LEU A 128 19.49 -17.86 7.69
C LEU A 128 19.93 -18.87 6.61
N ARG A 129 21.21 -19.26 6.62
CA ARG A 129 21.82 -20.15 5.61
C ARG A 129 22.17 -21.53 6.13
N LYS A 130 21.61 -21.93 7.28
CA LYS A 130 21.92 -23.23 7.87
C LYS A 130 21.56 -24.37 6.90
N PRO A 131 22.51 -25.28 6.58
CA PRO A 131 22.16 -26.46 5.79
C PRO A 131 21.45 -27.47 6.68
N GLY A 132 20.13 -27.60 6.52
CA GLY A 132 19.30 -28.53 7.28
C GLY A 132 18.33 -27.85 8.27
N PRO A 133 17.74 -28.61 9.21
CA PRO A 133 16.73 -28.08 10.12
C PRO A 133 17.33 -27.11 11.14
N LEU A 134 16.56 -26.06 11.46
CA LEU A 134 16.85 -25.16 12.57
C LEU A 134 16.54 -25.84 13.91
N THR A 135 17.38 -25.58 14.90
CA THR A 135 17.16 -25.91 16.32
C THR A 135 16.04 -25.05 16.91
N PRO A 136 15.45 -25.43 18.06
CA PRO A 136 14.43 -24.62 18.72
C PRO A 136 14.87 -23.16 18.98
N GLU A 137 16.12 -22.95 19.36
CA GLU A 137 16.72 -21.65 19.64
C GLU A 137 16.87 -20.81 18.36
N GLU A 138 17.35 -21.41 17.29
CA GLU A 138 17.45 -20.77 15.96
C GLU A 138 16.07 -20.42 15.41
N TRP A 139 15.08 -21.28 15.63
CA TRP A 139 13.68 -20.99 15.30
C TRP A 139 13.13 -19.81 16.09
N ALA A 140 13.50 -19.64 17.36
CA ALA A 140 13.08 -18.50 18.16
C ALA A 140 13.62 -17.18 17.58
N VAL A 141 14.83 -17.19 17.03
CA VAL A 141 15.40 -16.05 16.30
C VAL A 141 14.69 -15.85 14.95
N MET A 142 14.50 -16.90 14.16
CA MET A 142 13.83 -16.83 12.86
C MET A 142 12.41 -16.24 12.95
N ARG A 143 11.66 -16.60 14.00
CA ARG A 143 10.29 -16.10 14.24
C ARG A 143 10.20 -14.61 14.58
N GLN A 144 11.32 -13.92 14.78
CA GLN A 144 11.32 -12.48 15.01
C GLN A 144 11.19 -11.66 13.73
N HIS A 145 11.46 -12.23 12.55
CA HIS A 145 11.49 -11.43 11.32
C HIS A 145 10.17 -10.72 10.98
N PRO A 146 8.95 -11.24 11.26
CA PRO A 146 7.73 -10.48 10.98
C PRO A 146 7.62 -9.25 11.87
N VAL A 147 8.05 -9.37 13.13
CA VAL A 147 8.07 -8.27 14.11
C VAL A 147 9.05 -7.18 13.67
N VAL A 148 10.28 -7.59 13.32
CA VAL A 148 11.31 -6.66 12.85
C VAL A 148 10.91 -6.03 11.51
N GLY A 149 10.37 -6.80 10.57
CA GLY A 149 9.88 -6.31 9.29
C GLY A 149 8.82 -5.23 9.48
N ALA A 150 7.85 -5.46 10.36
CA ALA A 150 6.83 -4.48 10.71
C ALA A 150 7.44 -3.23 11.37
N GLN A 151 8.43 -3.38 12.26
CA GLN A 151 9.12 -2.24 12.88
C GLN A 151 9.90 -1.38 11.88
N ILE A 152 10.52 -2.00 10.87
CA ILE A 152 11.26 -1.28 9.82
C ILE A 152 10.31 -0.38 9.01
N VAL A 153 9.11 -0.87 8.71
CA VAL A 153 8.14 -0.12 7.89
C VAL A 153 7.17 0.74 8.70
N ALA A 154 7.08 0.56 10.02
CA ALA A 154 6.18 1.29 10.91
C ALA A 154 6.28 2.83 10.83
N PRO A 155 7.47 3.45 10.63
CA PRO A 155 7.56 4.91 10.46
C PRO A 155 6.87 5.44 9.19
N LEU A 156 6.51 4.58 8.23
CA LEU A 156 5.84 4.97 7.00
C LEU A 156 4.32 5.01 7.24
N GLU A 157 3.82 6.15 7.69
CA GLU A 157 2.37 6.35 7.97
C GLU A 157 1.48 5.96 6.79
N PHE A 158 1.94 6.21 5.56
CA PHE A 158 1.22 5.86 4.34
C PHE A 158 1.12 4.36 4.06
N PHE A 159 1.85 3.55 4.83
CA PHE A 159 1.93 2.10 4.71
C PHE A 159 1.53 1.39 6.01
N ALA A 160 0.79 2.06 6.90
CA ALA A 160 0.39 1.51 8.20
C ALA A 160 -0.35 0.16 8.09
N ASP A 161 -1.30 0.05 7.14
CA ASP A 161 -2.03 -1.21 6.89
C ASP A 161 -1.09 -2.32 6.39
N GLY A 162 -0.11 -1.95 5.55
CA GLY A 162 0.92 -2.87 5.08
C GLY A 162 1.81 -3.40 6.20
N ALA A 163 2.17 -2.54 7.17
CA ALA A 163 2.94 -2.93 8.35
C ALA A 163 2.23 -3.99 9.20
N ILE A 164 0.91 -3.84 9.38
CA ILE A 164 0.06 -4.83 10.06
C ILE A 164 0.09 -6.15 9.29
N ILE A 165 0.02 -6.09 7.95
CA ILE A 165 0.05 -7.30 7.12
C ILE A 165 1.38 -8.04 7.28
N VAL A 166 2.50 -7.31 7.16
CA VAL A 166 3.86 -7.83 7.34
C VAL A 166 4.04 -8.46 8.72
N ARG A 167 3.48 -7.89 9.79
CA ARG A 167 3.63 -8.46 11.14
C ARG A 167 3.02 -9.86 11.26
N HIS A 168 1.86 -10.08 10.65
CA HIS A 168 1.02 -11.25 10.92
C HIS A 168 0.97 -12.26 9.78
N HIS A 169 1.84 -12.14 8.75
CA HIS A 169 1.82 -13.04 7.60
C HIS A 169 2.17 -14.51 7.94
N HIS A 170 2.71 -14.77 9.13
CA HIS A 170 2.95 -16.12 9.66
C HIS A 170 1.97 -16.56 10.76
N GLU A 171 0.92 -15.77 10.99
CA GLU A 171 -0.21 -16.25 11.79
C GLU A 171 -0.93 -17.39 11.06
N ARG A 172 -1.44 -18.34 11.83
CA ARG A 172 -2.11 -19.54 11.31
C ARG A 172 -3.55 -19.54 11.74
N HIS A 173 -4.43 -19.97 10.84
CA HIS A 173 -5.88 -19.92 11.06
C HIS A 173 -6.33 -20.67 12.33
N ASP A 174 -5.60 -21.70 12.77
CA ASP A 174 -5.81 -22.46 14.02
C ASP A 174 -5.25 -21.80 15.29
N GLY A 175 -4.47 -20.72 15.18
CA GLY A 175 -3.82 -20.03 16.29
C GLY A 175 -2.44 -20.56 16.66
N THR A 176 -1.88 -21.51 15.89
CA THR A 176 -0.52 -22.06 16.13
C THR A 176 0.59 -21.24 15.48
N GLY A 177 0.25 -20.11 14.87
CA GLY A 177 1.17 -19.19 14.20
C GLY A 177 1.90 -18.26 15.16
N TYR A 178 2.59 -17.28 14.58
CA TYR A 178 3.37 -16.27 15.29
C TYR A 178 3.30 -14.93 14.53
N PRO A 179 3.59 -13.78 15.17
CA PRO A 179 4.14 -13.60 16.52
C PRO A 179 3.12 -13.55 17.66
N ASP A 180 1.86 -13.27 17.38
CA ASP A 180 0.85 -12.91 18.38
C ASP A 180 -0.18 -14.04 18.64
N GLY A 181 -0.16 -15.11 17.84
CA GLY A 181 -1.02 -16.29 18.04
C GLY A 181 -2.48 -16.03 17.70
N LEU A 182 -2.72 -15.15 16.71
CA LEU A 182 -4.06 -14.79 16.26
C LEU A 182 -4.74 -15.98 15.58
N ARG A 183 -6.06 -16.08 15.73
CA ARG A 183 -6.85 -17.20 15.24
C ARG A 183 -8.00 -16.74 14.34
N GLY A 184 -8.22 -17.47 13.25
CA GLY A 184 -9.34 -17.23 12.33
C GLY A 184 -9.39 -15.79 11.83
N ASP A 185 -10.56 -15.16 11.98
CA ASP A 185 -10.80 -13.80 11.53
C ASP A 185 -10.10 -12.69 12.34
N LEU A 186 -9.49 -13.03 13.48
CA LEU A 186 -8.62 -12.08 14.19
C LEU A 186 -7.34 -11.79 13.41
N ILE A 187 -6.95 -12.69 12.50
CA ILE A 187 -5.83 -12.46 11.59
C ILE A 187 -6.28 -11.46 10.51
N PRO A 188 -5.55 -10.36 10.30
CA PRO A 188 -5.86 -9.38 9.26
C PRO A 188 -6.05 -10.08 7.91
N LEU A 189 -7.10 -9.70 7.17
CA LEU A 189 -7.44 -10.33 5.88
C LEU A 189 -6.25 -10.32 4.91
N GLY A 190 -5.52 -9.20 4.83
CA GLY A 190 -4.33 -9.09 4.01
C GLY A 190 -3.22 -10.07 4.41
N SER A 191 -3.03 -10.32 5.71
CA SER A 191 -2.06 -11.33 6.20
C SER A 191 -2.46 -12.74 5.82
N ARG A 192 -3.76 -13.08 5.91
CA ARG A 192 -4.25 -14.39 5.47
C ARG A 192 -4.06 -14.59 3.96
N ILE A 193 -4.28 -13.54 3.17
CA ILE A 193 -4.03 -13.57 1.71
C ILE A 193 -2.54 -13.80 1.43
N VAL A 194 -1.65 -13.04 2.07
CA VAL A 194 -0.19 -13.19 1.90
C VAL A 194 0.28 -14.57 2.35
N ALA A 195 -0.23 -15.10 3.47
CA ALA A 195 0.12 -16.43 3.96
C ALA A 195 -0.22 -17.54 2.96
N VAL A 196 -1.42 -17.49 2.34
CA VAL A 196 -1.81 -18.46 1.31
C VAL A 196 -0.92 -18.32 0.07
N ALA A 197 -0.65 -17.08 -0.37
CA ALA A 197 0.21 -16.82 -1.53
C ALA A 197 1.65 -17.29 -1.31
N ASP A 198 2.21 -17.06 -0.12
CA ASP A 198 3.54 -17.52 0.29
C ASP A 198 3.63 -19.06 0.29
N VAL A 199 2.67 -19.75 0.92
CA VAL A 199 2.62 -21.22 0.92
C VAL A 199 2.49 -21.77 -0.50
N TYR A 200 1.64 -21.19 -1.34
CA TYR A 200 1.51 -21.64 -2.74
C TYR A 200 2.81 -21.44 -3.53
N ASP A 201 3.48 -20.28 -3.40
CA ASP A 201 4.77 -20.06 -4.07
C ASP A 201 5.84 -21.03 -3.56
N ALA A 202 5.86 -21.30 -2.25
CA ALA A 202 6.75 -22.27 -1.63
C ALA A 202 6.52 -23.72 -2.11
N LEU A 203 5.31 -24.06 -2.53
CA LEU A 203 4.97 -25.37 -3.11
C LEU A 203 5.37 -25.47 -4.59
N THR A 204 5.22 -24.38 -5.35
CA THR A 204 5.35 -24.35 -6.81
C THR A 204 6.70 -23.83 -7.33
N SER A 205 7.58 -23.37 -6.44
CA SER A 205 8.94 -22.93 -6.75
C SER A 205 10.00 -23.94 -6.34
N ASP A 206 11.11 -23.96 -7.08
CA ASP A 206 12.26 -24.82 -6.80
C ASP A 206 12.96 -24.38 -5.50
N ARG A 207 13.34 -25.34 -4.66
CA ARG A 207 14.04 -25.12 -3.38
C ARG A 207 15.32 -25.97 -3.31
N PRO A 208 16.33 -25.60 -2.50
CA PRO A 208 17.63 -26.28 -2.46
C PRO A 208 17.57 -27.77 -2.17
N TYR A 209 16.55 -28.18 -1.41
CA TYR A 209 16.36 -29.54 -0.93
C TYR A 209 15.11 -30.21 -1.52
N ARG A 210 14.42 -29.54 -2.46
CA ARG A 210 13.19 -30.04 -3.06
C ARG A 210 12.94 -29.41 -4.42
N GLU A 211 12.73 -30.23 -5.44
CA GLU A 211 12.16 -29.76 -6.70
C GLU A 211 10.75 -29.18 -6.46
N ARG A 212 10.35 -28.24 -7.32
CA ARG A 212 8.97 -27.75 -7.31
C ARG A 212 7.99 -28.91 -7.51
N LEU A 213 6.84 -28.82 -6.85
CA LEU A 213 5.77 -29.79 -7.04
C LEU A 213 5.05 -29.55 -8.36
N THR A 214 4.35 -30.58 -8.87
CA THR A 214 3.38 -30.32 -9.94
C THR A 214 2.25 -29.44 -9.42
N ARG A 215 1.50 -28.80 -10.32
CA ARG A 215 0.37 -27.95 -9.94
C ARG A 215 -0.68 -28.76 -9.17
N GLU A 216 -0.94 -29.99 -9.60
CA GLU A 216 -1.90 -30.89 -8.95
C GLU A 216 -1.48 -31.22 -7.51
N GLU A 217 -0.21 -31.55 -7.30
CA GLU A 217 0.35 -31.84 -5.98
C GLU A 217 0.36 -30.61 -5.06
N ALA A 218 0.69 -29.44 -5.61
CA ALA A 218 0.64 -28.17 -4.88
C ALA A 218 -0.79 -27.86 -4.41
N VAL A 219 -1.79 -28.01 -5.29
CA VAL A 219 -3.22 -27.85 -4.96
C VAL A 219 -3.65 -28.84 -3.89
N TRP A 220 -3.26 -30.11 -4.01
CA TRP A 220 -3.58 -31.13 -3.00
C TRP A 220 -3.01 -30.78 -1.62
N ARG A 221 -1.74 -30.38 -1.55
CA ARG A 221 -1.11 -29.96 -0.29
C ARG A 221 -1.71 -28.69 0.29
N LEU A 222 -2.03 -27.72 -0.56
CA LEU A 222 -2.66 -26.47 -0.13
C LEU A 222 -4.03 -26.74 0.50
N ARG A 223 -4.85 -27.61 -0.13
CA ARG A 223 -6.15 -28.04 0.43
C ARG A 223 -6.02 -28.84 1.72
N ALA A 224 -4.94 -29.59 1.92
CA ALA A 224 -4.69 -30.28 3.17
C ALA A 224 -4.45 -29.32 4.36
N GLU A 225 -4.01 -28.08 4.09
CA GLU A 225 -3.82 -27.03 5.09
C GLU A 225 -5.05 -26.12 5.27
N ALA A 226 -6.01 -26.17 4.34
CA ALA A 226 -7.21 -25.35 4.33
C ALA A 226 -8.08 -25.60 5.58
N GLY A 227 -8.45 -24.52 6.26
CA GLY A 227 -9.24 -24.54 7.49
C GLY A 227 -8.43 -24.91 8.75
N ARG A 228 -7.20 -25.44 8.59
CA ARG A 228 -6.27 -25.69 9.69
C ARG A 228 -5.31 -24.53 9.85
N THR A 229 -4.25 -24.48 9.03
CA THR A 229 -3.25 -23.41 9.11
C THR A 229 -3.57 -22.25 8.17
N LEU A 230 -4.29 -22.53 7.08
CA LEU A 230 -4.72 -21.54 6.10
C LEU A 230 -6.22 -21.29 6.16
N ASP A 231 -6.65 -20.10 5.75
CA ASP A 231 -8.06 -19.80 5.54
C ASP A 231 -8.61 -20.61 4.36
N ALA A 232 -9.65 -21.40 4.61
CA ALA A 232 -10.22 -22.30 3.60
C ALA A 232 -10.79 -21.54 2.39
N ARG A 233 -11.44 -20.40 2.61
CA ARG A 233 -12.05 -19.61 1.53
C ARG A 233 -10.98 -18.98 0.65
N LEU A 234 -9.93 -18.45 1.26
CA LEU A 234 -8.81 -17.86 0.51
C LEU A 234 -7.97 -18.93 -0.19
N THR A 235 -7.90 -20.13 0.36
CA THR A 235 -7.23 -21.27 -0.29
C THR A 235 -7.93 -21.66 -1.60
N GLU A 236 -9.26 -21.83 -1.57
CA GLU A 236 -10.00 -22.11 -2.82
C GLU A 236 -9.91 -20.95 -3.80
N LEU A 237 -9.99 -19.71 -3.32
CA LEU A 237 -9.78 -18.53 -4.16
C LEU A 237 -8.39 -18.52 -4.82
N CYS A 238 -7.33 -18.93 -4.10
CA CYS A 238 -5.98 -19.05 -4.67
C CYS A 238 -5.97 -20.01 -5.86
N ILE A 239 -6.59 -21.18 -5.72
CA ILE A 239 -6.68 -22.22 -6.76
C ILE A 239 -7.47 -21.70 -7.97
N GLU A 240 -8.59 -21.03 -7.72
CA GLU A 240 -9.41 -20.41 -8.77
C GLU A 240 -8.62 -19.36 -9.55
N VAL A 241 -7.94 -18.43 -8.85
CA VAL A 241 -7.22 -17.36 -9.54
C VAL A 241 -6.02 -17.89 -10.31
N THR A 242 -5.31 -18.92 -9.84
CA THR A 242 -4.16 -19.50 -10.56
C THR A 242 -4.57 -20.31 -11.78
N GLY A 243 -5.84 -20.70 -11.88
CA GLY A 243 -6.37 -21.51 -12.97
C GLY A 243 -5.87 -22.96 -12.93
N ASP A 244 -5.46 -23.42 -11.75
CA ASP A 244 -4.97 -24.78 -11.57
C ASP A 244 -6.15 -25.75 -11.44
N ALA A 245 -6.24 -26.71 -12.36
CA ALA A 245 -7.26 -27.74 -12.30
C ALA A 245 -6.99 -28.68 -11.13
N ALA A 246 -8.04 -28.97 -10.35
CA ALA A 246 -7.98 -30.03 -9.36
C ALA A 246 -7.83 -31.39 -10.07
N PRO A 247 -6.92 -32.28 -9.66
CA PRO A 247 -7.04 -33.68 -10.07
C PRO A 247 -8.34 -34.23 -9.47
N GLU A 248 -9.12 -34.97 -10.27
CA GLU A 248 -10.13 -35.88 -9.73
C GLU A 248 -9.41 -36.82 -8.76
N ARG A 249 -9.98 -37.00 -7.55
CA ARG A 249 -9.45 -37.94 -6.56
C ARG A 249 -9.14 -39.28 -7.25
N PRO A 250 -7.95 -39.87 -7.07
CA PRO A 250 -7.81 -41.28 -7.40
C PRO A 250 -8.77 -42.05 -6.48
N VAL A 251 -9.63 -42.85 -7.13
CA VAL A 251 -10.56 -43.80 -6.51
C VAL A 251 -9.79 -44.83 -5.68
#